data_AF-A0A2E6AA84-F1
#
_entry.id   AF-A0A2E6AA84-F1
#
_cell.length_a   1.000
_cell.length_b   1.000
_cell.length_c   1.000
_cell.angle_alpha   90.00
_cell.angle_beta   90.00
_cell.angle_gamma   90.00
#
_symmetry.space_group_name_H-M   'P 1'
#
loop_
_entity.id
_entity.type
_entity.pdbx_description
1 polymer ?
#
loop_
_entity_poly.entity_id
_entity_poly.type
_entity_poly.pdbx_seq_one_letter_code
_entity_poly.pdbx_strand_id
1 'polypeptide(L)'
;MPNHPVPQGDDIILPDGTVVGSWNGDDVKDLQVEVQRIIKEQKDSGADRNNLLIRFGVPHFDQTPDNLKPFIAYAIWGVDKKGMCLTHRRADHFETVEKINEKYGSETAMAAAQRYREPQ
;
A
#
# COMPACT_ATOMS: atom_id res chain seq x y z
N MET A 1 3.35 18.17 1.57
CA MET A 1 4.05 16.90 1.88
C MET A 1 5.41 16.98 1.23
N PRO A 2 6.52 16.53 1.85
CA PRO A 2 7.80 16.47 1.15
C PRO A 2 7.64 15.68 -0.16
N ASN A 3 8.30 16.14 -1.22
CA ASN A 3 8.29 15.52 -2.55
C ASN A 3 8.89 14.12 -2.47
N HIS A 4 8.11 13.13 -2.06
CA HIS A 4 8.51 11.74 -2.23
C HIS A 4 8.39 11.39 -3.70
N PRO A 5 9.39 10.70 -4.27
CA PRO A 5 9.30 10.19 -5.62
C PRO A 5 8.06 9.29 -5.74
N VAL A 6 7.43 9.33 -6.92
CA VAL A 6 6.28 8.50 -7.26
C VAL A 6 6.79 7.36 -8.14
N PRO A 7 6.38 6.11 -7.89
CA PRO A 7 6.69 4.98 -8.77
C PRO A 7 6.38 5.29 -10.25
N GLN A 8 7.25 4.83 -11.15
CA GLN A 8 7.03 4.94 -12.61
C GLN A 8 6.81 3.53 -13.18
N GLY A 9 5.80 3.38 -14.03
CA GLY A 9 5.47 2.06 -14.60
C GLY A 9 5.22 1.02 -13.51
N ASP A 10 6.03 -0.04 -13.55
CA ASP A 10 5.91 -1.21 -12.68
C ASP A 10 6.95 -1.18 -11.53
N ASP A 11 7.72 -0.11 -11.36
CA ASP A 11 8.82 -0.05 -10.39
C ASP A 11 8.31 0.06 -8.94
N ILE A 12 8.89 -0.71 -8.02
CA ILE A 12 8.72 -0.52 -6.57
C ILE A 12 9.91 0.29 -6.06
N ILE A 13 9.63 1.42 -5.40
CA ILE A 13 10.66 2.36 -4.94
C ILE A 13 10.67 2.57 -3.42
N LEU A 14 11.83 2.93 -2.91
CA LEU A 14 12.01 3.41 -1.54
C LEU A 14 11.74 4.93 -1.44
N PRO A 15 11.60 5.48 -0.21
CA PRO A 15 11.41 6.91 0.01
C PRO A 15 12.46 7.83 -0.63
N ASP A 16 13.69 7.34 -0.84
CA ASP A 16 14.77 8.04 -1.54
C ASP A 16 14.75 7.90 -3.07
N GLY A 17 13.83 7.10 -3.62
CA GLY A 17 13.70 6.85 -5.06
C GLY A 17 14.46 5.63 -5.56
N THR A 18 15.15 4.88 -4.70
CA THR A 18 15.82 3.64 -5.09
C THR A 18 14.80 2.60 -5.54
N VAL A 19 14.96 2.06 -6.76
CA VAL A 19 14.16 0.93 -7.26
C VAL A 19 14.65 -0.36 -6.61
N VAL A 20 13.73 -1.10 -6.00
CA VAL A 20 14.03 -2.32 -5.21
C VAL A 20 13.27 -3.56 -5.70
N GLY A 21 12.36 -3.39 -6.64
CA GLY A 21 11.56 -4.48 -7.19
C GLY A 21 10.63 -3.97 -8.27
N SER A 22 9.73 -4.84 -8.72
CA SER A 22 8.71 -4.47 -9.69
C SER A 22 7.42 -5.26 -9.49
N TRP A 23 6.28 -4.67 -9.85
CA TRP A 23 4.98 -5.33 -9.90
C TRP A 23 4.11 -4.65 -10.95
N ASN A 24 3.42 -5.43 -11.79
CA ASN A 24 2.68 -4.98 -12.97
C ASN A 24 1.16 -4.77 -12.74
N GLY A 25 0.71 -4.86 -11.49
CA GLY A 25 -0.69 -4.67 -11.13
C GLY A 25 -1.63 -5.84 -11.43
N ASP A 26 -1.13 -7.00 -11.88
CA ASP A 26 -2.00 -8.06 -12.43
C ASP A 26 -2.54 -9.04 -11.38
N ASP A 27 -1.70 -9.46 -10.43
CA ASP A 27 -2.08 -10.33 -9.31
C ASP A 27 -1.37 -9.88 -8.02
N VAL A 28 -2.16 -9.65 -6.96
CA VAL A 28 -1.61 -9.24 -5.65
C VAL A 28 -0.78 -10.33 -4.95
N LYS A 29 -0.87 -11.59 -5.38
CA LYS A 29 0.00 -12.65 -4.86
C LYS A 29 1.43 -12.46 -5.30
N ASP A 30 1.65 -11.98 -6.52
CA ASP A 30 2.99 -11.64 -7.02
C ASP A 30 3.53 -10.45 -6.23
N LEU A 31 2.69 -9.43 -5.98
CA LEU A 31 3.05 -8.32 -5.11
C LEU A 31 3.42 -8.77 -3.68
N GLN A 32 2.68 -9.73 -3.11
CA GLN A 32 2.99 -10.26 -1.79
C GLN A 32 4.40 -10.86 -1.75
N VAL A 33 4.74 -11.71 -2.72
CA VAL A 33 6.07 -12.33 -2.79
C VAL A 33 7.15 -11.26 -2.85
N GLU A 34 6.94 -10.24 -3.68
CA GLU A 34 7.92 -9.19 -3.90
C GLU A 34 8.09 -8.27 -2.68
N VAL A 35 6.99 -7.83 -2.06
CA VAL A 35 7.03 -7.01 -0.84
C VAL A 35 7.69 -7.78 0.31
N GLN A 36 7.38 -9.06 0.48
CA GLN A 36 8.01 -9.87 1.52
C GLN A 36 9.50 -10.12 1.25
N ARG A 37 9.90 -10.32 -0.01
CA ARG A 37 11.30 -10.39 -0.42
C ARG A 37 12.05 -9.11 -0.03
N ILE A 38 11.51 -7.95 -0.41
CA ILE A 38 12.12 -6.63 -0.13
C ILE A 38 12.24 -6.39 1.40
N ILE A 39 11.16 -6.62 2.16
CA ILE A 39 11.18 -6.44 3.62
C ILE A 39 12.25 -7.33 4.27
N LYS A 40 12.37 -8.58 3.81
CA LYS A 40 13.40 -9.50 4.30
C LYS A 40 14.81 -9.00 3.98
N GLU A 41 15.06 -8.59 2.74
CA GLU A 41 16.37 -8.04 2.33
C GLU A 41 16.74 -6.78 3.11
N GLN A 42 15.78 -5.87 3.34
CA GLN A 42 16.00 -4.67 4.15
C GLN A 42 16.33 -5.01 5.61
N LYS A 43 15.70 -6.03 6.16
CA LYS A 43 16.00 -6.52 7.50
C LYS A 43 17.38 -7.16 7.58
N ASP A 44 17.71 -8.04 6.63
CA ASP A 44 18.96 -8.81 6.63
C ASP A 44 20.18 -7.92 6.35
N SER A 45 20.01 -6.84 5.57
CA SER A 45 21.06 -5.84 5.30
C SER A 45 21.21 -4.76 6.37
N GLY A 46 20.28 -4.67 7.32
CA GLY A 46 20.27 -3.58 8.32
C GLY A 46 19.97 -2.21 7.72
N ALA A 47 19.05 -2.16 6.74
CA ALA A 47 18.69 -0.96 6.00
C ALA A 47 18.31 0.23 6.92
N ASP A 48 18.57 1.45 6.44
CA ASP A 48 18.20 2.67 7.14
C ASP A 48 16.69 2.67 7.42
N ARG A 49 16.35 2.86 8.70
CA ARG A 49 14.95 2.91 9.17
C ARG A 49 14.16 4.06 8.56
N ASN A 50 14.84 5.11 8.08
CA ASN A 50 14.22 6.23 7.39
C ASN A 50 13.95 5.96 5.89
N ASN A 51 14.47 4.85 5.35
CA ASN A 51 14.37 4.49 3.94
C ASN A 51 13.81 3.07 3.75
N LEU A 52 12.88 2.67 4.60
CA LEU A 52 12.19 1.39 4.47
C LEU A 52 11.09 1.46 3.40
N LEU A 53 10.79 0.31 2.79
CA LEU A 53 9.66 0.21 1.88
C LEU A 53 8.37 0.64 2.59
N ILE A 54 7.62 1.54 1.95
CA ILE A 54 6.31 2.00 2.39
C ILE A 54 5.28 1.77 1.29
N ARG A 55 3.99 1.71 1.65
CA ARG A 55 2.91 1.47 0.69
C ARG A 55 2.89 2.44 -0.50
N PHE A 56 3.33 3.69 -0.30
CA PHE A 56 3.37 4.70 -1.36
C PHE A 56 4.50 4.49 -2.38
N GLY A 57 5.44 3.58 -2.08
CA GLY A 57 6.47 3.14 -3.01
C GLY A 57 6.03 1.99 -3.92
N VAL A 58 4.82 1.45 -3.76
CA VAL A 58 4.25 0.40 -4.62
C VAL A 58 3.56 1.06 -5.83
N PRO A 59 3.77 0.58 -7.06
CA PRO A 59 3.17 1.15 -8.26
C PRO A 59 1.67 0.86 -8.35
N HIS A 60 1.06 1.35 -9.44
CA HIS A 60 -0.36 1.14 -9.76
C HIS A 60 -1.37 1.64 -8.72
N PHE A 61 -1.02 2.73 -8.02
CA PHE A 61 -1.95 3.37 -7.08
C PHE A 61 -3.26 3.85 -7.74
N ASP A 62 -3.25 4.07 -9.07
CA ASP A 62 -4.42 4.36 -9.88
C ASP A 62 -5.47 3.23 -9.89
N GLN A 63 -5.06 1.97 -9.63
CA GLN A 63 -5.98 0.83 -9.50
C GLN A 63 -6.73 0.83 -8.16
N THR A 64 -6.28 1.62 -7.17
CA THR A 64 -6.97 1.77 -5.89
C THR A 64 -8.21 2.66 -6.08
N PRO A 65 -9.42 2.20 -5.70
CA PRO A 65 -10.63 3.02 -5.76
C PRO A 65 -10.49 4.33 -4.97
N ASP A 66 -11.04 5.44 -5.49
CA ASP A 66 -10.88 6.77 -4.90
C ASP A 66 -11.32 6.85 -3.42
N ASN A 67 -12.39 6.14 -3.07
CA ASN A 67 -12.90 6.09 -1.71
C ASN A 67 -11.97 5.32 -0.74
N LEU A 68 -11.10 4.45 -1.27
CA LEU A 68 -10.10 3.69 -0.50
C LEU A 68 -8.72 4.35 -0.49
N LYS A 69 -8.41 5.31 -1.37
CA LYS A 69 -7.17 6.10 -1.31
C LYS A 69 -6.93 6.78 0.05
N PRO A 70 -7.94 7.36 0.73
CA PRO A 70 -7.79 7.93 2.07
C PRO A 70 -7.99 6.91 3.20
N PHE A 71 -8.04 5.60 2.91
CA PHE A 71 -8.30 4.56 3.92
C PHE A 71 -7.14 4.45 4.93
N ILE A 72 -7.47 4.42 6.22
CA ILE A 72 -6.48 4.46 7.32
C ILE A 72 -6.55 3.31 8.31
N ALA A 73 -7.57 2.44 8.27
CA ALA A 73 -7.73 1.40 9.29
C ALA A 73 -6.58 0.37 9.25
N TYR A 74 -6.03 0.12 8.07
CA TYR A 74 -4.78 -0.63 7.86
C TYR A 74 -4.17 -0.26 6.50
N ALA A 75 -2.93 -0.69 6.26
CA ALA A 75 -2.25 -0.47 4.99
C ALA A 75 -2.90 -1.29 3.87
N ILE A 76 -3.18 -0.65 2.75
CA ILE A 76 -3.40 -1.29 1.45
C ILE A 76 -2.10 -1.09 0.68
N TRP A 77 -1.44 -2.18 0.31
CA TRP A 77 -0.17 -2.16 -0.43
C TRP A 77 -0.41 -1.97 -1.92
N GLY A 78 -1.42 -2.66 -2.47
CA GLY A 78 -1.82 -2.58 -3.86
C GLY A 78 -3.17 -3.25 -4.06
N VAL A 79 -3.83 -2.87 -5.15
CA VAL A 79 -5.09 -3.45 -5.62
C VAL A 79 -4.82 -3.96 -7.02
N ASP A 80 -5.08 -5.23 -7.30
CA ASP A 80 -4.94 -5.76 -8.66
C ASP A 80 -6.13 -5.40 -9.55
N LYS A 81 -5.97 -5.66 -10.85
CA LYS A 81 -7.02 -5.44 -11.87
C LYS A 81 -8.33 -6.20 -11.62
N LYS A 82 -8.33 -7.20 -10.73
CA LYS A 82 -9.53 -8.00 -10.36
C LYS A 82 -10.20 -7.46 -9.09
N GLY A 83 -9.65 -6.40 -8.49
CA GLY A 83 -10.18 -5.80 -7.26
C GLY A 83 -9.78 -6.56 -5.99
N MET A 84 -8.77 -7.43 -6.03
CA MET A 84 -8.18 -8.01 -4.83
C MET A 84 -7.11 -7.07 -4.28
N CYS A 85 -7.10 -6.88 -2.97
CA CYS A 85 -6.18 -6.01 -2.25
C CYS A 85 -5.18 -6.84 -1.45
N LEU A 86 -3.91 -6.44 -1.48
CA LEU A 86 -2.91 -6.86 -0.51
C LEU A 86 -2.92 -5.89 0.66
N THR A 87 -3.11 -6.38 1.88
CA THR A 87 -3.40 -5.55 3.04
C THR A 87 -2.54 -5.89 4.25
N HIS A 88 -2.73 -5.11 5.32
CA HIS A 88 -2.06 -5.22 6.62
C HIS A 88 -0.57 -4.89 6.59
N ARG A 89 0.00 -4.55 7.76
CA ARG A 89 1.38 -4.07 7.88
C ARG A 89 2.43 -5.05 7.32
N ARG A 90 2.14 -6.35 7.34
CA ARG A 90 3.07 -7.40 6.93
C ARG A 90 2.87 -7.88 5.49
N ALA A 91 1.92 -7.30 4.74
CA ALA A 91 1.59 -7.73 3.39
C ALA A 91 1.25 -9.24 3.34
N ASP A 92 0.44 -9.70 4.29
CA ASP A 92 0.14 -11.11 4.55
C ASP A 92 -1.36 -11.44 4.42
N HIS A 93 -2.20 -10.45 4.12
CA HIS A 93 -3.65 -10.60 4.05
C HIS A 93 -4.20 -10.15 2.70
N PHE A 94 -5.18 -10.91 2.21
CA PHE A 94 -5.93 -10.61 0.99
C PHE A 94 -7.39 -10.29 1.31
N GLU A 95 -7.89 -9.17 0.79
CA GLU A 95 -9.30 -8.80 0.89
C GLU A 95 -9.76 -8.19 -0.45
N THR A 96 -11.02 -8.42 -0.84
CA THR A 96 -11.59 -7.75 -2.01
C THR A 96 -11.94 -6.30 -1.67
N VAL A 97 -11.87 -5.41 -2.67
CA VAL A 97 -12.36 -4.03 -2.56
C VAL A 97 -13.79 -3.99 -2.01
N GLU A 98 -14.65 -4.90 -2.47
CA GLU A 98 -16.05 -5.02 -2.03
C GLU A 98 -16.14 -5.28 -0.53
N LYS A 99 -15.38 -6.24 -0.01
CA LYS A 99 -15.38 -6.58 1.42
C LYS A 99 -14.86 -5.43 2.29
N ILE A 100 -13.86 -4.69 1.81
CA ILE A 100 -13.37 -3.48 2.49
C ILE A 100 -14.50 -2.45 2.50
N ASN A 101 -15.15 -2.22 1.36
CA ASN A 101 -16.29 -1.30 1.26
C ASN A 101 -17.50 -1.75 2.10
N GLU A 102 -17.75 -3.03 2.33
CA GLU A 102 -18.84 -3.47 3.23
C GLU A 102 -18.51 -3.18 4.69
N LYS A 103 -17.28 -3.50 5.12
CA LYS A 103 -16.83 -3.27 6.50
C LYS A 103 -16.78 -1.79 6.84
N TYR A 104 -16.35 -0.97 5.88
CA TYR A 104 -16.00 0.43 6.09
C TYR A 104 -16.94 1.40 5.37
N GLY A 105 -17.87 0.91 4.56
CA GLY A 105 -18.99 1.69 4.00
C GLY A 105 -20.11 1.94 5.00
N SER A 106 -20.06 1.29 6.17
CA SER A 106 -20.86 1.72 7.33
C SER A 106 -20.22 2.96 7.97
N GLU A 107 -21.05 3.84 8.52
CA GLU A 107 -20.74 5.16 9.11
C GLU A 107 -19.42 5.26 9.92
N THR A 108 -18.95 4.12 10.46
CA THR A 108 -17.68 3.93 11.17
C THR A 108 -16.43 4.40 10.42
N ALA A 109 -16.29 4.19 9.10
CA ALA A 109 -15.06 4.63 8.40
C ALA A 109 -15.10 6.10 7.99
N MET A 110 -16.30 6.63 7.72
CA MET A 110 -16.50 8.07 7.59
C MET A 110 -16.12 8.77 8.90
N ALA A 111 -16.56 8.24 10.05
CA ALA A 111 -16.20 8.77 11.37
C ALA A 111 -14.68 8.70 11.66
N ALA A 112 -13.99 7.63 11.25
CA ALA A 112 -12.52 7.53 11.40
C ALA A 112 -11.77 8.55 10.53
N ALA A 113 -12.20 8.75 9.27
CA ALA A 113 -11.65 9.77 8.39
C ALA A 113 -11.94 11.20 8.90
N GLN A 114 -13.09 11.40 9.55
CA GLN A 114 -13.50 12.69 10.12
C GLN A 114 -12.66 13.06 11.36
N ARG A 115 -12.38 12.09 12.24
CA ARG A 115 -11.49 12.28 13.41
C ARG A 115 -10.04 12.62 13.05
N TYR A 116 -9.56 12.16 11.89
CA TYR A 116 -8.22 12.53 11.41
C TYR A 116 -8.16 13.95 10.84
N ARG A 117 -9.30 14.54 10.46
CA ARG A 117 -9.39 15.89 9.90
C ARG A 117 -9.63 16.98 10.95
N GLU A 118 -9.97 16.63 12.19
CA GLU A 118 -10.06 17.61 13.27
C GLU A 118 -8.65 18.01 13.72
N PRO A 119 -8.32 19.32 13.77
CA PRO A 119 -7.04 19.76 14.31
C PRO A 119 -7.00 19.44 15.81
N GLN A 120 -5.95 18.75 16.24
CA GLN A 120 -5.58 18.60 17.66
C GLN A 120 -5.04 19.92 18.20
#